data_AF-A0A9X3A696-F1
#
_entry.id   AF-A0A9X3A696-F1
#
_cell.length_a   1.000
_cell.length_b   1.000
_cell.length_c   1.000
_cell.angle_alpha   90.00
_cell.angle_beta   90.00
_cell.angle_gamma   90.00
#
_symmetry.space_group_name_H-M   'P 1'
#
loop_
_entity.id
_entity.type
_entity.pdbx_description
1 polymer ?
#
loop_
_entity_poly.entity_id
_entity_poly.type
_entity_poly.pdbx_seq_one_letter_code
_entity_poly.pdbx_strand_id
1 'polypeptide(L)'
;MANSFWDGPEGQEIRWRRRWLRVRRLHLDGEPEQKGQRGGRYRTAAAQRGLVDQLAAFSHGHLTGPVVLDVQFYSGRTQPPGPHKLAKHLLDVLGAVRADTRLPGRRHVLYRDDRQVKLLHVTLWTSPPGQSDPSTPHTAITARPLRDVVADLDLVRTVDEWDNRYGDHDDDSPLTIPPIPDLDHEQTFDPSFAAGLEQAEDRRRLNTTLAALDHGRLQQALLSRTDALLSRMLSNSSDWISGARPRLRPYSDHPGLNQAYAELDRTIADSRELLLSGPITLPLPQLPQVRGQGAEFAAAVHRAIEEITSRQPVFAPLCVPLKVILLVIPPDQGKDLDNLALQVLPVVEQVLRPPSINSYEVIELTRTPVDPPAGLMRLGLGDGHDPRSTWKQVTDYVERRMERR
;
A
#
# COMPACT_ATOMS: atom_id res chain seq x y z
N MET A 1 28.95 3.09 26.63
CA MET A 1 27.75 3.82 27.09
C MET A 1 27.10 4.46 25.88
N ALA A 2 26.00 3.88 25.38
CA ALA A 2 25.21 4.50 24.31
C ALA A 2 24.55 5.78 24.85
N ASN A 3 24.36 6.78 24.00
CA ASN A 3 23.76 8.07 24.38
C ASN A 3 22.29 7.87 24.77
N SER A 4 22.03 7.72 26.07
CA SER A 4 20.69 7.46 26.64
C SER A 4 19.62 8.45 26.18
N PHE A 5 19.98 9.69 25.89
CA PHE A 5 19.04 10.72 25.40
C PHE A 5 18.45 10.37 24.03
N TRP A 6 19.30 10.00 23.05
CA TRP A 6 18.86 9.86 21.66
C TRP A 6 17.98 8.62 21.42
N ASP A 7 18.09 7.64 22.30
CA ASP A 7 17.29 6.41 22.25
C ASP A 7 16.05 6.51 23.16
N GLY A 8 15.96 7.55 24.00
CA GLY A 8 14.76 7.87 24.78
C GLY A 8 13.65 8.55 23.97
N PRO A 9 12.46 8.70 24.55
CA PRO A 9 11.30 9.33 23.91
C PRO A 9 11.58 10.68 23.23
N GLU A 10 12.17 11.62 23.96
CA GLU A 10 12.48 12.97 23.46
C GLU A 10 13.47 12.93 22.28
N GLY A 11 14.49 12.09 22.36
CA GLY A 11 15.46 11.89 21.29
C GLY A 11 14.81 11.32 20.01
N GLN A 12 13.88 10.37 20.17
CA GLN A 12 13.12 9.79 19.06
C GLN A 12 12.15 10.80 18.44
N GLU A 13 11.47 11.60 19.25
CA GLU A 13 10.58 12.67 18.80
C GLU A 13 11.35 13.71 17.97
N ILE A 14 12.53 14.16 18.42
CA ILE A 14 13.37 15.09 17.65
C ILE A 14 13.79 14.46 16.31
N ARG A 15 14.16 13.18 16.30
CA ARG A 15 14.51 12.45 15.06
C ARG A 15 13.31 12.36 14.12
N TRP A 16 12.13 12.06 14.66
CA TRP A 16 10.88 11.99 13.92
C TRP A 16 10.50 13.35 13.32
N ARG A 17 10.49 14.44 14.09
CA ARG A 17 10.24 15.80 13.58
C ARG A 17 11.19 16.18 12.44
N ARG A 18 12.47 15.82 12.55
CA ARG A 18 13.45 16.02 11.46
C ARG A 18 13.09 15.23 10.19
N ARG A 19 12.54 14.01 10.31
CA ARG A 19 12.04 13.22 9.17
C ARG A 19 10.81 13.89 8.55
N TRP A 20 9.86 14.33 9.39
CA TRP A 20 8.65 15.01 8.97
C TRP A 20 8.93 16.28 8.14
N LEU A 21 9.92 17.09 8.53
CA LEU A 21 10.36 18.27 7.76
C LEU A 21 10.95 17.95 6.38
N ARG A 22 11.33 16.69 6.12
CA ARG A 22 11.82 16.24 4.81
C ARG A 22 10.73 15.67 3.91
N VAL A 23 9.48 15.58 4.38
CA VAL A 23 8.37 15.14 3.55
C VAL A 23 8.08 16.20 2.48
N ARG A 24 7.90 15.79 1.22
CA ARG A 24 7.44 16.68 0.15
C ARG A 24 5.97 16.43 -0.05
N ARG A 25 5.16 17.46 0.19
CA ARG A 25 3.72 17.45 -0.05
C ARG A 25 3.48 18.33 -1.26
N LEU A 26 2.99 17.74 -2.34
CA LEU A 26 2.78 18.42 -3.61
C LEU A 26 1.31 18.29 -4.02
N HIS A 27 0.84 19.29 -4.74
CA HIS A 27 -0.52 19.40 -5.20
C HIS A 27 -0.56 19.71 -6.70
N LEU A 28 -1.47 19.08 -7.42
CA LEU A 28 -1.80 19.43 -8.81
C LEU A 28 -3.29 19.74 -8.88
N ASP A 29 -3.60 20.98 -9.27
CA ASP A 29 -4.99 21.39 -9.48
C ASP A 29 -5.54 20.79 -10.78
N GLY A 30 -6.82 20.45 -10.76
CA GLY A 30 -7.56 19.99 -11.92
C GLY A 30 -7.79 18.48 -11.97
N GLU A 31 -8.64 18.10 -12.91
CA GLU A 31 -9.07 16.72 -13.10
C GLU A 31 -7.87 15.78 -13.37
N PRO A 32 -7.73 14.65 -12.65
CA PRO A 32 -6.73 13.65 -12.95
C PRO A 32 -6.84 13.13 -14.39
N GLU A 33 -5.77 13.25 -15.17
CA GLU A 33 -5.76 12.89 -16.59
C GLU A 33 -4.91 11.66 -16.88
N GLN A 34 -5.20 11.00 -18.01
CA GLN A 34 -4.37 9.96 -18.58
C GLN A 34 -3.61 10.48 -19.81
N LYS A 35 -2.47 9.85 -20.11
CA LYS A 35 -1.64 10.15 -21.28
C LYS A 35 -2.47 10.12 -22.57
N GLY A 36 -2.32 11.14 -23.43
CA GLY A 36 -2.93 11.18 -24.77
C GLY A 36 -4.12 12.13 -24.93
N GLN A 37 -4.58 12.80 -23.88
CA GLN A 37 -5.55 13.89 -23.98
C GLN A 37 -4.98 15.07 -24.82
N ARG A 38 -5.83 15.74 -25.62
CA ARG A 38 -5.43 16.91 -26.44
C ARG A 38 -4.78 17.98 -25.55
N GLY A 39 -3.61 18.48 -25.95
CA GLY A 39 -2.86 19.47 -25.17
C GLY A 39 -1.95 18.88 -24.08
N GLY A 40 -1.84 17.55 -23.97
CA GLY A 40 -1.08 16.87 -22.92
C GLY A 40 0.37 17.35 -22.75
N ARG A 41 1.08 17.71 -23.84
CA ARG A 41 2.46 18.24 -23.73
C ARG A 41 2.53 19.55 -22.94
N TYR A 42 1.67 20.51 -23.29
CA TYR A 42 1.61 21.81 -22.61
C TYR A 42 1.20 21.65 -21.15
N ARG A 43 0.19 20.81 -20.89
CA ARG A 43 -0.29 20.53 -19.53
C ARG A 43 0.76 19.84 -18.68
N THR A 44 1.45 18.84 -19.21
CA THR A 44 2.59 18.20 -18.50
C THR A 44 3.67 19.23 -18.19
N ALA A 45 4.06 20.09 -19.13
CA ALA A 45 5.06 21.12 -18.88
C ALA A 45 4.61 22.13 -17.80
N ALA A 46 3.33 22.54 -17.82
CA ALA A 46 2.75 23.41 -16.80
C ALA A 46 2.72 22.73 -15.42
N ALA A 47 2.30 21.47 -15.35
CA ALA A 47 2.31 20.66 -14.13
C ALA A 47 3.73 20.50 -13.57
N GLN A 48 4.70 20.15 -14.41
CA GLN A 48 6.11 20.05 -14.00
C GLN A 48 6.65 21.37 -13.43
N ARG A 49 6.31 22.50 -14.05
CA ARG A 49 6.69 23.83 -13.53
C ARG A 49 6.05 24.10 -12.16
N GLY A 50 4.74 23.91 -12.03
CA GLY A 50 4.04 24.12 -10.76
C GLY A 50 4.57 23.25 -9.63
N LEU A 51 4.92 21.99 -9.90
CA LEU A 51 5.54 21.09 -8.91
C LEU A 51 6.95 21.55 -8.51
N VAL A 52 7.75 22.03 -9.48
CA VAL A 52 9.08 22.56 -9.19
C VAL A 52 9.02 23.84 -8.37
N ASP A 53 8.06 24.71 -8.66
CA ASP A 53 7.83 25.95 -7.90
C ASP A 53 7.40 25.63 -6.45
N GLN A 54 6.52 24.65 -6.26
CA GLN A 54 6.16 24.16 -4.92
C GLN A 54 7.37 23.59 -4.16
N LEU A 55 8.20 22.76 -4.80
CA LEU A 55 9.42 22.24 -4.17
C LEU A 55 10.38 23.38 -3.80
N ALA A 56 10.56 24.37 -4.67
CA ALA A 56 11.41 25.52 -4.42
C ALA A 56 10.92 26.37 -3.24
N ALA A 57 9.60 26.54 -3.08
CA ALA A 57 9.01 27.29 -1.97
C ALA A 57 9.38 26.71 -0.59
N PHE A 58 9.59 25.39 -0.49
CA PHE A 58 10.04 24.71 0.73
C PHE A 58 11.54 24.41 0.74
N SER A 59 12.33 25.01 -0.17
CA SER A 59 13.76 24.73 -0.34
C SER A 59 14.07 23.24 -0.54
N HIS A 60 13.16 22.52 -1.17
CA HIS A 60 13.33 21.10 -1.49
C HIS A 60 13.87 20.90 -2.91
N GLY A 61 14.90 20.07 -3.01
CA GLY A 61 15.39 19.53 -4.28
C GLY A 61 14.67 18.23 -4.67
N HIS A 62 15.08 17.63 -5.79
CA HIS A 62 14.68 16.26 -6.12
C HIS A 62 15.30 15.26 -5.15
N LEU A 63 14.64 14.13 -4.99
CA LEU A 63 15.09 12.98 -4.22
C LEU A 63 16.17 12.20 -4.98
N THR A 64 17.29 11.95 -4.31
CA THR A 64 18.46 11.27 -4.90
C THR A 64 18.55 9.79 -4.56
N GLY A 65 17.83 9.32 -3.54
CA GLY A 65 17.80 7.92 -3.12
C GLY A 65 16.44 7.26 -3.38
N PRO A 66 16.22 6.04 -2.86
CA PRO A 66 14.93 5.37 -2.91
C PRO A 66 13.80 6.21 -2.30
N VAL A 67 12.62 6.15 -2.93
CA VAL A 67 11.47 7.01 -2.67
C VAL A 67 10.26 6.17 -2.30
N VAL A 68 9.48 6.70 -1.37
CA VAL A 68 8.13 6.26 -1.04
C VAL A 68 7.16 7.31 -1.55
N LEU A 69 6.15 6.89 -2.29
CA LEU A 69 5.18 7.76 -2.92
C LEU A 69 3.76 7.34 -2.53
N ASP A 70 3.03 8.25 -1.89
CA ASP A 70 1.59 8.14 -1.65
C ASP A 70 0.87 9.14 -2.57
N VAL A 71 0.01 8.65 -3.46
CA VAL A 71 -0.72 9.45 -4.44
C VAL A 71 -2.21 9.33 -4.19
N GLN A 72 -2.90 10.46 -4.12
CA GLN A 72 -4.35 10.51 -3.98
C GLN A 72 -4.93 11.31 -5.12
N PHE A 73 -5.76 10.66 -5.94
CA PHE A 73 -6.49 11.28 -7.02
C PHE A 73 -7.91 11.60 -6.55
N TYR A 74 -8.34 12.85 -6.71
CA TYR A 74 -9.71 13.29 -6.47
C TYR A 74 -10.33 13.64 -7.81
N SER A 75 -11.26 12.80 -8.26
CA SER A 75 -11.91 12.92 -9.56
C SER A 75 -13.34 13.44 -9.41
N GLY A 76 -13.68 14.47 -10.19
CA GLY A 76 -15.07 14.91 -10.32
C GLY A 76 -15.88 14.08 -11.32
N ARG A 77 -15.23 13.19 -12.08
CA ARG A 77 -15.90 12.29 -13.03
C ARG A 77 -16.57 11.13 -12.31
N THR A 78 -17.75 10.75 -12.80
CA THR A 78 -18.45 9.52 -12.40
C THR A 78 -17.70 8.26 -12.82
N GLN A 79 -16.93 8.34 -13.91
CA GLN A 79 -16.13 7.23 -14.46
C GLN A 79 -14.72 7.72 -14.78
N PRO A 80 -13.86 7.92 -13.77
CA PRO A 80 -12.46 8.24 -14.00
C PRO A 80 -11.72 7.11 -14.72
N PRO A 81 -10.58 7.40 -15.37
CA PRO A 81 -9.64 6.36 -15.74
C PRO A 81 -9.22 5.54 -14.51
N GLY A 82 -8.98 4.24 -14.71
CA GLY A 82 -8.52 3.38 -13.62
C GLY A 82 -7.23 3.91 -12.96
N PRO A 83 -7.06 3.72 -11.63
CA PRO A 83 -6.00 4.36 -10.84
C PRO A 83 -4.59 4.07 -11.37
N HIS A 84 -4.37 2.90 -11.97
CA HIS A 84 -3.09 2.52 -12.59
C HIS A 84 -2.72 3.38 -13.81
N LYS A 85 -3.69 3.81 -14.61
CA LYS A 85 -3.44 4.68 -15.78
C LYS A 85 -3.08 6.08 -15.33
N LEU A 86 -3.78 6.59 -14.31
CA LEU A 86 -3.51 7.89 -13.70
C LEU A 86 -2.11 7.90 -13.06
N ALA A 87 -1.79 6.87 -12.27
CA ALA A 87 -0.50 6.73 -11.63
C ALA A 87 0.66 6.66 -12.63
N LYS A 88 0.55 5.83 -13.68
CA LYS A 88 1.56 5.79 -14.75
C LYS A 88 1.81 7.16 -15.37
N HIS A 89 0.73 7.88 -15.69
CA HIS A 89 0.87 9.22 -16.25
C HIS A 89 1.55 10.18 -15.26
N LEU A 90 1.16 10.13 -13.98
CA LEU A 90 1.75 10.97 -12.96
C LEU A 90 3.24 10.66 -12.74
N LEU A 91 3.65 9.40 -12.76
CA LEU A 91 5.06 9.00 -12.61
C LEU A 91 5.91 9.55 -13.77
N ASP A 92 5.38 9.56 -15.00
CA ASP A 92 6.01 10.25 -16.15
C ASP A 92 6.18 11.76 -15.86
N VAL A 93 5.19 12.41 -15.22
CA VAL A 93 5.23 13.84 -14.87
C VAL A 93 6.27 14.13 -13.78
N LEU A 94 6.38 13.27 -12.77
CA LEU A 94 7.25 13.42 -11.60
C LEU A 94 8.74 13.11 -11.85
N GLY A 95 9.05 12.44 -12.95
CA GLY A 95 10.42 12.05 -13.31
C GLY A 95 11.23 13.16 -14.00
N ALA A 96 11.77 12.82 -15.18
CA ALA A 96 12.61 13.72 -15.96
C ALA A 96 11.83 14.95 -16.46
N VAL A 97 12.43 16.13 -16.32
CA VAL A 97 11.91 17.36 -16.89
C VAL A 97 11.96 17.24 -18.40
N ARG A 98 10.84 17.51 -19.07
CA ARG A 98 10.79 17.47 -20.52
C ARG A 98 11.63 18.60 -21.12
N ALA A 99 12.22 18.36 -22.29
CA ALA A 99 13.07 19.35 -22.97
C ALA A 99 12.33 20.66 -23.34
N ASP A 100 11.01 20.60 -23.52
CA ASP A 100 10.14 21.77 -23.77
C ASP A 100 9.82 22.56 -22.49
N THR A 101 9.96 21.96 -21.31
CA THR A 101 9.80 22.62 -20.02
C THR A 101 11.07 23.39 -19.68
N ARG A 102 11.12 24.69 -20.04
CA ARG A 102 12.23 25.58 -19.64
C ARG A 102 12.27 25.73 -18.10
N LEU A 103 13.11 24.94 -17.42
CA LEU A 103 13.40 25.03 -16.00
C LEU A 103 14.92 25.21 -15.80
N PRO A 104 15.41 26.41 -15.47
CA PRO A 104 16.85 26.68 -15.36
C PRO A 104 17.53 25.75 -14.34
N GLY A 105 18.56 25.03 -14.78
CA GLY A 105 19.39 24.18 -13.91
C GLY A 105 18.73 22.91 -13.38
N ARG A 106 17.47 22.61 -13.75
CA ARG A 106 16.72 21.47 -13.20
C ARG A 106 16.36 20.45 -14.28
N ARG A 107 16.92 19.24 -14.15
CA ARG A 107 16.71 18.11 -15.08
C ARG A 107 15.60 17.14 -14.63
N HIS A 108 15.17 17.23 -13.37
CA HIS A 108 14.25 16.29 -12.74
C HIS A 108 13.28 17.02 -11.81
N VAL A 109 12.03 16.56 -11.73
CA VAL A 109 11.01 17.18 -10.88
C VAL A 109 11.16 16.67 -9.45
N LEU A 110 10.75 15.42 -9.20
CA LEU A 110 10.74 14.82 -7.87
C LEU A 110 11.86 13.78 -7.68
N TYR A 111 12.14 12.96 -8.69
CA TYR A 111 13.20 11.95 -8.69
C TYR A 111 13.84 11.83 -10.09
N ARG A 112 15.00 11.19 -10.19
CA ARG A 112 15.73 11.05 -11.46
C ARG A 112 15.11 10.00 -12.38
N ASP A 113 14.71 8.90 -11.78
CA ASP A 113 14.25 7.67 -12.43
C ASP A 113 13.10 7.08 -11.60
N ASP A 114 12.05 6.57 -12.25
CA ASP A 114 10.90 5.95 -11.59
C ASP A 114 11.28 4.67 -10.83
N ARG A 115 12.40 4.03 -11.20
CA ARG A 115 13.04 2.93 -10.46
C ARG A 115 13.48 3.31 -9.04
N GLN A 116 13.55 4.61 -8.73
CA GLN A 116 13.76 5.06 -7.36
C GLN A 116 12.54 4.83 -6.49
N VAL A 117 11.33 4.75 -7.05
CA VAL A 117 10.11 4.48 -6.28
C VAL A 117 10.12 3.02 -5.85
N LYS A 118 10.20 2.78 -4.54
CA LYS A 118 10.23 1.42 -3.95
C LYS A 118 8.92 1.05 -3.28
N LEU A 119 8.21 2.05 -2.76
CA LEU A 119 6.87 1.91 -2.22
C LEU A 119 5.99 2.90 -2.97
N LEU A 120 4.97 2.39 -3.65
CA LEU A 120 3.98 3.19 -4.37
C LEU A 120 2.60 2.85 -3.84
N HIS A 121 1.88 3.84 -3.36
CA HIS A 121 0.47 3.72 -3.03
C HIS A 121 -0.34 4.73 -3.82
N VAL A 122 -1.49 4.28 -4.31
CA VAL A 122 -2.37 5.09 -5.13
C VAL A 122 -3.81 4.89 -4.66
N THR A 123 -4.48 5.99 -4.34
CA THR A 123 -5.91 6.03 -4.04
C THR A 123 -6.64 6.83 -5.11
N LEU A 124 -7.86 6.41 -5.46
CA LEU A 124 -8.77 7.15 -6.31
C LEU A 124 -10.08 7.40 -5.57
N TRP A 125 -10.34 8.67 -5.29
CA TRP A 125 -11.58 9.17 -4.72
C TRP A 125 -12.49 9.66 -5.85
N THR A 126 -13.75 9.21 -5.81
CA THR A 126 -14.80 9.69 -6.72
C THR A 126 -15.95 10.24 -5.89
N SER A 127 -16.53 11.35 -6.34
CA SER A 127 -17.75 11.87 -5.72
C SER A 127 -18.88 10.85 -5.91
N PRO A 128 -19.63 10.50 -4.85
CA PRO A 128 -20.79 9.65 -4.99
C PRO A 128 -21.82 10.25 -5.97
N PRO A 129 -22.56 9.42 -6.73
CA PRO A 129 -23.62 9.92 -7.59
C PRO A 129 -24.64 10.75 -6.80
N GLY A 130 -24.90 11.99 -7.23
CA GLY A 130 -25.90 12.87 -6.60
C GLY A 130 -25.41 13.69 -5.40
N GLN A 131 -24.14 13.55 -5.00
CA GLN A 131 -23.54 14.43 -4.00
C GLN A 131 -22.85 15.61 -4.70
N SER A 132 -23.40 16.81 -4.54
CA SER A 132 -22.93 18.05 -5.14
C SER A 132 -21.83 18.75 -4.32
N ASP A 133 -21.09 18.02 -3.49
CA ASP A 133 -19.96 18.59 -2.75
C ASP A 133 -18.73 18.68 -3.67
N PRO A 134 -18.27 19.88 -4.04
CA PRO A 134 -17.29 20.09 -5.08
C PRO A 134 -15.90 20.04 -4.45
N SER A 135 -15.45 18.87 -4.00
CA SER A 135 -14.00 18.73 -3.82
C SER A 135 -13.39 18.97 -5.20
N THR A 136 -12.84 20.17 -5.42
CA THR A 136 -12.24 20.57 -6.69
C THR A 136 -11.31 19.43 -7.13
N PRO A 137 -11.49 18.86 -8.32
CA PRO A 137 -10.66 17.75 -8.75
C PRO A 137 -9.19 18.12 -8.66
N HIS A 138 -8.39 17.24 -8.08
CA HIS A 138 -6.98 17.49 -7.84
C HIS A 138 -6.21 16.19 -7.63
N THR A 139 -4.88 16.29 -7.63
CA THR A 139 -3.99 15.21 -7.23
C THR A 139 -3.13 15.66 -6.06
N ALA A 140 -3.19 14.95 -4.95
CA ALA A 140 -2.31 15.15 -3.80
C ALA A 140 -1.20 14.09 -3.79
N ILE A 141 0.02 14.52 -3.51
CA ILE A 141 1.21 13.68 -3.60
C ILE A 141 2.03 13.87 -2.34
N THR A 142 2.35 12.77 -1.67
CA THR A 142 3.29 12.75 -0.55
C THR A 142 4.50 11.91 -0.92
N ALA A 143 5.68 12.51 -0.92
CA ALA A 143 6.93 11.86 -1.28
C ALA A 143 7.95 11.90 -0.13
N ARG A 144 8.50 10.74 0.23
CA ARG A 144 9.44 10.58 1.35
C ARG A 144 10.69 9.83 0.91
N PRO A 145 11.86 10.09 1.51
CA PRO A 145 13.00 9.19 1.34
C PRO A 145 12.65 7.85 2.01
N LEU A 146 12.95 6.73 1.38
CA LEU A 146 12.65 5.41 1.93
C LEU A 146 13.22 5.20 3.32
N ARG A 147 14.45 5.65 3.56
CA ARG A 147 15.11 5.57 4.87
C ARG A 147 14.32 6.23 6.00
N ASP A 148 13.50 7.24 5.69
CA ASP A 148 12.72 7.93 6.71
C ASP A 148 11.48 7.11 7.06
N VAL A 149 10.83 6.49 6.07
CA VAL A 149 9.70 5.56 6.29
C VAL A 149 10.15 4.30 7.00
N VAL A 150 11.30 3.73 6.62
CA VAL A 150 11.93 2.59 7.31
C VAL A 150 12.19 2.92 8.78
N ALA A 151 12.71 4.11 9.08
CA ALA A 151 12.92 4.53 10.45
C ALA A 151 11.61 4.69 11.25
N ASP A 152 10.50 5.04 10.60
CA ASP A 152 9.18 5.10 11.24
C ASP A 152 8.60 3.68 11.46
N LEU A 153 8.80 2.76 10.50
CA LEU A 153 8.48 1.34 10.64
C LEU A 153 9.27 0.69 11.78
N ASP A 154 10.54 1.03 11.98
CA ASP A 154 11.32 0.55 13.12
C ASP A 154 10.84 1.17 14.45
N LEU A 155 10.46 2.46 14.41
CA LEU A 155 10.06 3.20 15.60
C LEU A 155 8.71 2.74 16.15
N VAL A 156 7.77 2.31 15.30
CA VAL A 156 6.42 1.89 15.73
C VAL A 156 6.48 0.82 16.82
N ARG A 157 7.43 -0.11 16.73
CA ARG A 157 7.62 -1.18 17.71
C ARG A 157 7.99 -0.63 19.08
N THR A 158 8.88 0.35 19.08
CA THR A 158 9.32 1.00 20.33
C THR A 158 8.17 1.79 20.94
N VAL A 159 7.35 2.44 20.11
CA VAL A 159 6.15 3.17 20.54
C VAL A 159 5.11 2.21 21.13
N ASP A 160 4.80 1.13 20.43
CA ASP A 160 3.85 0.08 20.85
C ASP A 160 4.30 -0.58 22.17
N GLU A 161 5.59 -0.88 22.31
CA GLU A 161 6.17 -1.38 23.57
C GLU A 161 6.10 -0.38 24.72
N TRP A 162 6.09 0.93 24.43
CA TRP A 162 5.87 1.94 25.46
C TRP A 162 4.41 1.96 25.88
N ASP A 163 3.47 2.00 24.94
CA ASP A 163 2.03 2.06 25.24
C ASP A 163 1.58 0.84 26.05
N ASN A 164 2.02 -0.36 25.65
CA ASN A 164 1.73 -1.61 26.36
C ASN A 164 2.27 -1.62 27.81
N ARG A 165 3.39 -0.93 28.08
CA ARG A 165 3.94 -0.83 29.45
C ARG A 165 3.12 0.08 30.37
N TYR A 166 2.39 1.05 29.82
CA TYR A 166 1.59 1.99 30.60
C TYR A 166 0.10 1.64 30.64
N GLY A 167 -0.30 0.49 30.08
CA GLY A 167 -1.68 0.01 30.10
C GLY A 167 -2.64 0.78 29.20
N ASP A 168 -2.12 1.60 28.29
CA ASP A 168 -2.89 2.30 27.25
C ASP A 168 -2.94 1.41 26.01
N HIS A 169 -3.72 0.33 26.06
CA HIS A 169 -3.96 -0.49 24.89
C HIS A 169 -4.75 0.32 23.85
N ASP A 170 -4.10 0.63 22.73
CA ASP A 170 -4.72 1.34 21.63
C ASP A 170 -5.35 0.35 20.65
N ASP A 171 -6.68 0.32 20.63
CA ASP A 171 -7.43 -0.44 19.62
C ASP A 171 -7.15 0.09 18.19
N ASP A 172 -6.62 1.30 18.04
CA ASP A 172 -6.25 1.91 16.75
C ASP A 172 -4.81 1.62 16.30
N SER A 173 -4.08 0.72 16.98
CA SER A 173 -2.75 0.31 16.52
C SER A 173 -2.85 -0.42 15.18
N PRO A 174 -2.07 -0.01 14.14
CA PRO A 174 -2.09 -0.67 12.84
C PRO A 174 -1.48 -2.08 12.88
N LEU A 175 -0.92 -2.48 14.04
CA LEU A 175 -0.37 -3.81 14.28
C LEU A 175 -1.41 -4.76 14.91
N THR A 176 -2.53 -4.21 15.39
CA THR A 176 -3.62 -4.99 16.00
C THR A 176 -4.32 -5.78 14.91
N ILE A 177 -4.36 -7.09 15.07
CA ILE A 177 -5.06 -7.98 14.15
C ILE A 177 -6.54 -7.96 14.54
N PRO A 178 -7.45 -7.49 13.67
CA PRO A 178 -8.86 -7.46 13.99
C PRO A 178 -9.38 -8.90 14.20
N PRO A 179 -10.32 -9.11 15.15
CA PRO A 179 -10.95 -10.39 15.32
C PRO A 179 -11.78 -10.75 14.08
N ILE A 180 -11.86 -12.04 13.77
CA ILE A 180 -12.78 -12.53 12.75
C ILE A 180 -14.16 -12.64 13.42
N PRO A 181 -15.21 -12.04 12.87
CA PRO A 181 -16.54 -12.14 13.45
C PRO A 181 -17.03 -13.59 13.38
N ASP A 182 -17.60 -14.08 14.48
CA ASP A 182 -18.36 -15.32 14.49
C ASP A 182 -19.66 -15.07 13.72
N LEU A 183 -19.78 -15.69 12.54
CA LEU A 183 -21.00 -15.58 11.75
C LEU A 183 -22.03 -16.59 12.28
N ASP A 184 -23.16 -16.08 12.74
CA ASP A 184 -24.32 -16.92 13.00
C ASP A 184 -24.93 -17.34 11.66
N HIS A 185 -24.93 -18.64 11.38
CA HIS A 185 -25.52 -19.20 10.17
C HIS A 185 -27.02 -19.46 10.32
N GLU A 186 -27.58 -19.27 11.52
CA GLU A 186 -29.01 -19.42 11.77
C GLU A 186 -29.81 -18.24 11.19
N GLN A 187 -30.98 -18.55 10.63
CA GLN A 187 -31.87 -17.53 10.11
C GLN A 187 -32.41 -16.69 11.27
N THR A 188 -32.14 -15.38 11.26
CA THR A 188 -32.65 -14.46 12.28
C THR A 188 -34.18 -14.40 12.31
N PHE A 189 -34.83 -14.45 11.14
CA PHE A 189 -36.29 -14.42 11.03
C PHE A 189 -36.81 -15.71 10.42
N ASP A 190 -37.34 -16.63 11.23
CA ASP A 190 -37.94 -17.86 10.71
C ASP A 190 -39.23 -17.53 9.90
N PRO A 191 -39.27 -17.82 8.58
CA PRO A 191 -40.44 -17.59 7.74
C PRO A 191 -41.66 -18.42 8.13
N SER A 192 -41.49 -19.51 8.88
CA SER A 192 -42.57 -20.40 9.33
C SER A 192 -43.54 -19.71 10.30
N PHE A 193 -43.06 -18.71 11.05
CA PHE A 193 -43.86 -17.91 11.97
C PHE A 193 -44.48 -16.66 11.32
N ALA A 194 -44.54 -16.59 9.99
CA ALA A 194 -45.19 -15.50 9.28
C ALA A 194 -46.72 -15.67 9.26
N ALA A 195 -47.47 -14.58 9.42
CA ALA A 195 -48.93 -14.54 9.40
C ALA A 195 -49.53 -14.73 8.00
N GLY A 196 -48.71 -14.69 6.95
CA GLY A 196 -49.13 -14.85 5.57
C GLY A 196 -47.94 -14.91 4.60
N LEU A 197 -48.23 -15.13 3.31
CA LEU A 197 -47.20 -15.31 2.27
C LEU A 197 -46.33 -14.06 2.09
N GLU A 198 -46.92 -12.87 2.06
CA GLU A 198 -46.19 -11.61 1.92
C GLU A 198 -45.17 -11.42 3.06
N GLN A 199 -45.60 -11.62 4.31
CA GLN A 199 -44.69 -11.53 5.46
C GLN A 199 -43.60 -12.62 5.44
N ALA A 200 -43.90 -13.81 4.94
CA ALA A 200 -42.90 -14.86 4.79
C ALA A 200 -41.84 -14.49 3.74
N GLU A 201 -42.26 -13.87 2.63
CA GLU A 201 -41.35 -13.33 1.61
C GLU A 201 -40.49 -12.19 2.14
N ASP A 202 -41.08 -11.26 2.89
CA ASP A 202 -40.35 -10.16 3.52
C ASP A 202 -39.30 -10.69 4.50
N ARG A 203 -39.63 -11.68 5.33
CA ARG A 203 -38.65 -12.32 6.23
C ARG A 203 -37.52 -13.00 5.46
N ARG A 204 -37.81 -13.69 4.34
CA ARG A 204 -36.77 -14.27 3.49
C ARG A 204 -35.86 -13.21 2.86
N ARG A 205 -36.43 -12.06 2.46
CA ARG A 205 -35.66 -10.92 1.96
C ARG A 205 -34.74 -10.38 3.05
N LEU A 206 -35.27 -10.18 4.26
CA LEU A 206 -34.49 -9.73 5.41
C LEU A 206 -33.35 -10.68 5.76
N ASN A 207 -33.59 -11.99 5.82
CA ASN A 207 -32.53 -12.98 6.05
C ASN A 207 -31.46 -12.94 4.96
N THR A 208 -31.85 -12.82 3.68
CA THR A 208 -30.91 -12.67 2.57
C THR A 208 -30.05 -11.40 2.72
N THR A 209 -30.66 -10.29 3.12
CA THR A 209 -29.94 -9.03 3.37
C THR A 209 -28.99 -9.14 4.55
N LEU A 210 -29.41 -9.75 5.67
CA LEU A 210 -28.54 -9.96 6.84
C LEU A 210 -27.36 -10.87 6.50
N ALA A 211 -27.60 -11.98 5.80
CA ALA A 211 -26.54 -12.88 5.36
C ALA A 211 -25.52 -12.17 4.45
N ALA A 212 -25.97 -11.28 3.56
CA ALA A 212 -25.07 -10.47 2.72
C ALA A 212 -24.26 -9.45 3.53
N LEU A 213 -24.86 -8.82 4.55
CA LEU A 213 -24.15 -7.90 5.46
C LEU A 213 -23.10 -8.64 6.29
N ASP A 214 -23.44 -9.81 6.83
CA ASP A 214 -22.53 -10.63 7.63
C ASP A 214 -21.39 -11.19 6.78
N HIS A 215 -21.68 -11.60 5.54
CA HIS A 215 -20.65 -11.95 4.56
C HIS A 215 -19.71 -10.77 4.28
N GLY A 216 -20.24 -9.56 4.08
CA GLY A 216 -19.45 -8.35 3.88
C GLY A 216 -18.57 -8.02 5.10
N ARG A 217 -19.08 -8.16 6.32
CA ARG A 217 -18.31 -7.98 7.57
C ARG A 217 -17.17 -8.97 7.70
N LEU A 218 -17.42 -10.25 7.40
CA LEU A 218 -16.38 -11.28 7.38
C LEU A 218 -15.30 -10.96 6.34
N GLN A 219 -15.68 -10.59 5.12
CA GLN A 219 -14.74 -10.17 4.09
C GLN A 219 -13.89 -8.98 4.57
N GLN A 220 -14.53 -7.94 5.11
CA GLN A 220 -13.83 -6.77 5.62
C GLN A 220 -12.83 -7.12 6.73
N ALA A 221 -13.21 -7.97 7.69
CA ALA A 221 -12.33 -8.41 8.77
C ALA A 221 -11.12 -9.20 8.24
N LEU A 222 -11.32 -10.10 7.26
CA LEU A 222 -10.25 -10.85 6.62
C LEU A 222 -9.28 -9.93 5.85
N LEU A 223 -9.81 -8.96 5.10
CA LEU A 223 -9.03 -7.99 4.36
C LEU A 223 -8.25 -7.04 5.28
N SER A 224 -8.88 -6.56 6.35
CA SER A 224 -8.22 -5.74 7.39
C SER A 224 -7.13 -6.51 8.13
N ARG A 225 -7.34 -7.81 8.35
CA ARG A 225 -6.33 -8.70 8.93
C ARG A 225 -5.11 -8.84 8.03
N THR A 226 -5.28 -8.88 6.70
CA THR A 226 -4.15 -8.84 5.77
C THR A 226 -3.34 -7.55 5.93
N ASP A 227 -4.00 -6.40 6.02
CA ASP A 227 -3.33 -5.10 6.21
C ASP A 227 -2.55 -5.02 7.54
N ALA A 228 -3.16 -5.49 8.64
CA ALA A 228 -2.51 -5.52 9.96
C ALA A 228 -1.31 -6.47 9.98
N LEU A 229 -1.46 -7.66 9.39
CA LEU A 229 -0.37 -8.64 9.28
C LEU A 229 0.79 -8.09 8.45
N LEU A 230 0.49 -7.43 7.33
CA LEU A 230 1.52 -6.82 6.50
C LEU A 230 2.22 -5.66 7.23
N SER A 231 1.47 -4.78 7.89
CA SER A 231 2.02 -3.70 8.73
C SER A 231 2.97 -4.24 9.78
N ARG A 232 2.57 -5.32 10.47
CA ARG A 232 3.40 -6.01 11.47
C ARG A 232 4.65 -6.63 10.87
N MET A 233 4.54 -7.33 9.74
CA MET A 233 5.68 -7.96 9.09
C MET A 233 6.69 -6.92 8.58
N LEU A 234 6.23 -5.86 7.91
CA LEU A 234 7.12 -4.79 7.42
C LEU A 234 7.78 -3.99 8.55
N SER A 235 7.09 -3.84 9.69
CA SER A 235 7.67 -3.18 10.87
C SER A 235 8.68 -4.07 11.60
N ASN A 236 8.47 -5.39 11.61
CA ASN A 236 9.42 -6.34 12.19
C ASN A 236 10.62 -6.62 11.28
N SER A 237 10.52 -6.34 9.99
CA SER A 237 11.53 -6.67 8.99
C SER A 237 11.64 -5.58 7.93
N SER A 238 11.85 -4.35 8.40
CA SER A 238 12.02 -3.16 7.55
C SER A 238 13.26 -3.25 6.64
N ASP A 239 14.20 -4.14 6.98
CA ASP A 239 15.36 -4.52 6.18
C ASP A 239 14.97 -5.18 4.85
N TRP A 240 13.83 -5.85 4.79
CA TRP A 240 13.31 -6.40 3.54
C TRP A 240 13.01 -5.33 2.50
N ILE A 241 12.68 -4.10 2.92
CA ILE A 241 12.43 -2.98 2.00
C ILE A 241 13.71 -2.17 1.80
N SER A 242 14.42 -1.87 2.88
CA SER A 242 15.59 -0.98 2.83
C SER A 242 16.83 -1.63 2.22
N GLY A 243 16.92 -2.96 2.28
CA GLY A 243 18.10 -3.75 1.94
C GLY A 243 19.26 -3.57 2.92
N ALA A 244 19.10 -2.68 3.90
CA ALA A 244 20.05 -2.52 4.98
C ALA A 244 19.74 -3.59 6.03
N ARG A 245 20.57 -4.63 6.09
CA ARG A 245 20.55 -5.52 7.25
C ARG A 245 20.70 -4.67 8.51
N PRO A 246 19.90 -4.90 9.56
CA PRO A 246 20.14 -4.25 10.84
C PRO A 246 21.61 -4.47 11.17
N ARG A 247 22.36 -3.39 11.39
CA ARG A 247 23.74 -3.51 11.86
C ARG A 247 23.68 -3.99 13.31
N LEU A 248 23.42 -5.28 13.49
CA LEU A 248 23.70 -5.98 14.72
C LEU A 248 25.21 -5.87 14.87
N ARG A 249 25.66 -4.90 15.68
CA ARG A 249 27.08 -4.80 16.00
C ARG A 249 27.45 -6.14 16.62
N PRO A 250 28.37 -6.92 16.05
CA PRO A 250 28.87 -8.10 16.73
C PRO A 250 29.43 -7.62 18.07
N TYR A 251 28.73 -7.97 19.15
CA TYR A 251 29.24 -7.73 20.47
C TYR A 251 30.27 -8.83 20.71
N SER A 252 31.54 -8.41 20.65
CA SER A 252 32.78 -9.11 21.06
C SER A 252 32.64 -10.57 21.51
N ASP A 253 33.35 -11.48 20.82
CA ASP A 253 33.90 -12.79 21.24
C ASP A 253 33.02 -13.77 22.07
N HIS A 254 31.73 -13.51 22.28
CA HIS A 254 30.85 -14.40 23.03
C HIS A 254 30.16 -15.39 22.10
N PRO A 255 30.53 -16.69 22.09
CA PRO A 255 29.96 -17.69 21.19
C PRO A 255 28.43 -17.86 21.34
N GLY A 256 27.88 -17.62 22.55
CA GLY A 256 26.43 -17.67 22.78
C GLY A 256 25.65 -16.56 22.05
N LEU A 257 26.24 -15.38 21.84
CA LEU A 257 25.60 -14.30 21.08
C LEU A 257 25.60 -14.60 19.58
N ASN A 258 26.66 -15.23 19.05
CA ASN A 258 26.69 -15.65 17.64
C ASN A 258 25.60 -16.70 17.34
N GLN A 259 25.33 -17.61 18.26
CA GLN A 259 24.23 -18.57 18.12
C GLN A 259 22.87 -17.85 18.13
N ALA A 260 22.66 -16.92 19.07
CA ALA A 260 21.43 -16.12 19.12
C ALA A 260 21.23 -15.30 17.84
N TYR A 261 22.29 -14.73 17.26
CA TYR A 261 22.22 -14.02 15.98
C TYR A 261 21.88 -14.97 14.82
N ALA A 262 22.47 -16.15 14.76
CA ALA A 262 22.15 -17.14 13.73
C ALA A 262 20.70 -17.68 13.84
N GLU A 263 20.13 -17.70 15.04
CA GLU A 263 18.73 -18.05 15.28
C GLU A 263 17.78 -16.90 14.91
N LEU A 264 18.18 -15.65 15.19
CA LEU A 264 17.44 -14.47 14.74
C LEU A 264 17.43 -14.37 13.20
N ASP A 265 18.57 -14.59 12.54
CA ASP A 265 18.67 -14.60 11.08
C ASP A 265 17.76 -15.68 10.46
N ARG A 266 17.69 -16.87 11.09
CA ARG A 266 16.75 -17.93 10.70
C ARG A 266 15.30 -17.48 10.88
N THR A 267 14.97 -16.92 12.04
CA THR A 267 13.62 -16.40 12.32
C THR A 267 13.18 -15.33 11.31
N ILE A 268 14.10 -14.45 10.90
CA ILE A 268 13.85 -13.44 9.86
C ILE A 268 13.63 -14.11 8.50
N ALA A 269 14.45 -15.11 8.14
CA ALA A 269 14.27 -15.86 6.89
C ALA A 269 12.92 -16.58 6.85
N ASP A 270 12.55 -17.27 7.94
CA ASP A 270 11.28 -17.97 8.10
C ASP A 270 10.09 -16.99 8.04
N SER A 271 10.25 -15.79 8.60
CA SER A 271 9.22 -14.73 8.53
C SER A 271 9.05 -14.20 7.10
N ARG A 272 10.14 -14.09 6.32
CA ARG A 272 10.06 -13.69 4.91
C ARG A 272 9.37 -14.76 4.09
N GLU A 273 9.70 -16.02 4.34
CA GLU A 273 8.99 -17.14 3.73
C GLU A 273 7.52 -17.10 4.10
N LEU A 274 7.14 -16.82 5.35
CA LEU A 274 5.75 -16.67 5.78
C LEU A 274 5.04 -15.51 5.06
N LEU A 275 5.68 -14.35 4.87
CA LEU A 275 5.10 -13.25 4.10
C LEU A 275 4.81 -13.67 2.64
N LEU A 276 5.76 -14.39 2.03
CA LEU A 276 5.69 -14.77 0.63
C LEU A 276 4.84 -16.02 0.39
N SER A 277 4.76 -16.96 1.32
CA SER A 277 4.05 -18.25 1.19
C SER A 277 2.73 -18.30 1.96
N GLY A 278 2.50 -17.31 2.82
CA GLY A 278 1.40 -17.32 3.77
C GLY A 278 0.03 -17.16 3.11
N PRO A 279 -1.04 -17.50 3.83
CA PRO A 279 -2.42 -17.42 3.33
C PRO A 279 -2.87 -15.99 3.02
N ILE A 280 -2.09 -14.99 3.45
CA ILE A 280 -2.33 -13.56 3.24
C ILE A 280 -1.92 -13.09 1.84
N THR A 281 -1.09 -13.83 1.11
CA THR A 281 -0.65 -13.43 -0.22
C THR A 281 -0.70 -14.58 -1.22
N LEU A 282 -1.01 -14.23 -2.45
CA LEU A 282 -1.30 -15.14 -3.54
C LEU A 282 -0.11 -15.18 -4.50
N PRO A 283 0.49 -16.36 -4.78
CA PRO A 283 1.50 -16.47 -5.81
C PRO A 283 0.93 -16.01 -7.16
N LEU A 284 1.58 -15.03 -7.76
CA LEU A 284 1.35 -14.68 -9.16
C LEU A 284 2.45 -15.30 -10.03
N PRO A 285 2.19 -15.51 -11.35
CA PRO A 285 3.20 -16.01 -12.27
C PRO A 285 4.46 -15.15 -12.28
N GLN A 286 5.56 -15.73 -12.75
CA GLN A 286 6.82 -15.01 -12.90
C GLN A 286 6.64 -13.77 -13.78
N LEU A 287 7.43 -12.75 -13.48
CA LEU A 287 7.38 -11.48 -14.19
C LEU A 287 7.80 -11.66 -15.66
N PRO A 288 7.10 -11.03 -16.63
CA PRO A 288 7.50 -11.10 -18.03
C PRO A 288 8.91 -10.53 -18.19
N GLN A 289 9.78 -11.30 -18.84
CA GLN A 289 11.17 -10.92 -19.07
C GLN A 289 11.38 -10.27 -20.44
N VAL A 290 10.51 -10.54 -21.41
CA VAL A 290 10.62 -10.05 -22.78
C VAL A 290 9.43 -9.16 -23.13
N ARG A 291 9.68 -8.08 -23.89
CA ARG A 291 8.61 -7.26 -24.46
C ARG A 291 7.68 -8.12 -25.31
N GLY A 292 6.37 -7.95 -25.16
CA GLY A 292 5.35 -8.70 -25.89
C GLY A 292 4.69 -9.85 -25.10
N GLN A 293 5.28 -10.27 -23.96
CA GLN A 293 4.70 -11.33 -23.11
C GLN A 293 3.52 -10.87 -22.22
N GLY A 294 3.06 -9.62 -22.36
CA GLY A 294 2.05 -9.05 -21.45
C GLY A 294 0.70 -9.78 -21.48
N ALA A 295 0.26 -10.24 -22.66
CA ALA A 295 -1.01 -10.96 -22.79
C ALA A 295 -0.96 -12.36 -22.14
N GLU A 296 0.14 -13.09 -22.35
CA GLU A 296 0.36 -14.40 -21.73
C GLU A 296 0.45 -14.28 -20.21
N PHE A 297 1.16 -13.27 -19.72
CA PHE A 297 1.25 -12.97 -18.30
C PHE A 297 -0.11 -12.63 -17.70
N ALA A 298 -0.90 -11.75 -18.34
CA ALA A 298 -2.25 -11.43 -17.87
C ALA A 298 -3.16 -12.67 -17.82
N ALA A 299 -3.09 -13.56 -18.82
CA ALA A 299 -3.82 -14.82 -18.80
C ALA A 299 -3.37 -15.77 -17.68
N ALA A 300 -2.08 -15.80 -17.36
CA ALA A 300 -1.57 -16.59 -16.24
C ALA A 300 -1.97 -15.98 -14.88
N VAL A 301 -1.99 -14.65 -14.74
CA VAL A 301 -2.52 -13.96 -13.56
C VAL A 301 -4.00 -14.28 -13.38
N HIS A 302 -4.78 -14.28 -14.45
CA HIS A 302 -6.21 -14.61 -14.42
C HIS A 302 -6.45 -16.00 -13.84
N ARG A 303 -5.77 -17.02 -14.39
CA ARG A 303 -5.86 -18.40 -13.89
C ARG A 303 -5.47 -18.52 -12.42
N ALA A 304 -4.41 -17.83 -11.99
CA ALA A 304 -3.97 -17.86 -10.60
C ALA A 304 -5.04 -17.28 -9.65
N ILE A 305 -5.63 -16.14 -10.01
CA ILE A 305 -6.68 -15.51 -9.19
C ILE A 305 -7.95 -16.39 -9.18
N GLU A 306 -8.36 -16.96 -10.31
CA GLU A 306 -9.50 -17.88 -10.38
C GLU A 306 -9.31 -19.13 -9.51
N GLU A 307 -8.14 -19.76 -9.58
CA GLU A 307 -7.82 -20.95 -8.80
C GLU A 307 -7.94 -20.67 -7.30
N ILE A 308 -7.43 -19.53 -6.85
CA ILE A 308 -7.50 -19.15 -5.44
C ILE A 308 -8.93 -18.82 -5.02
N THR A 309 -9.65 -18.06 -5.85
CA THR A 309 -11.05 -17.69 -5.56
C THR A 309 -11.92 -18.94 -5.44
N SER A 310 -11.62 -20.00 -6.19
CA SER A 310 -12.28 -21.30 -6.06
C SER A 310 -11.97 -22.03 -4.74
N ARG A 311 -10.77 -21.82 -4.19
CA ARG A 311 -10.33 -22.39 -2.89
C ARG A 311 -10.81 -21.58 -1.70
N GLN A 312 -11.15 -20.30 -1.90
CA GLN A 312 -11.60 -19.39 -0.86
C GLN A 312 -12.92 -18.71 -1.26
N PRO A 313 -14.05 -19.45 -1.15
CA PRO A 313 -15.36 -18.95 -1.58
C PRO A 313 -15.80 -17.68 -0.86
N VAL A 314 -15.22 -17.37 0.31
CA VAL A 314 -15.48 -16.13 1.04
C VAL A 314 -15.19 -14.88 0.22
N PHE A 315 -14.35 -14.95 -0.83
CA PHE A 315 -14.05 -13.82 -1.70
C PHE A 315 -14.86 -13.79 -3.00
N ALA A 316 -15.88 -14.64 -3.15
CA ALA A 316 -16.75 -14.66 -4.33
C ALA A 316 -18.24 -14.81 -3.97
N PRO A 317 -19.08 -13.79 -4.22
CA PRO A 317 -18.72 -12.46 -4.73
C PRO A 317 -18.11 -11.57 -3.65
N LEU A 318 -17.20 -10.66 -4.02
CA LEU A 318 -16.79 -9.57 -3.13
C LEU A 318 -17.95 -8.58 -2.94
N CYS A 319 -18.29 -8.30 -1.68
CA CYS A 319 -19.34 -7.35 -1.29
C CYS A 319 -18.78 -6.04 -0.72
N VAL A 320 -17.45 -5.95 -0.56
CA VAL A 320 -16.76 -4.79 0.02
C VAL A 320 -15.73 -4.20 -0.94
N PRO A 321 -15.47 -2.88 -0.91
CA PRO A 321 -14.38 -2.26 -1.65
C PRO A 321 -13.04 -2.95 -1.37
N LEU A 322 -12.19 -2.98 -2.39
CA LEU A 322 -10.92 -3.70 -2.34
C LEU A 322 -9.73 -2.76 -2.43
N LYS A 323 -8.71 -3.01 -1.60
CA LYS A 323 -7.34 -2.52 -1.79
C LYS A 323 -6.48 -3.65 -2.34
N VAL A 324 -5.74 -3.40 -3.42
CA VAL A 324 -4.88 -4.41 -4.05
C VAL A 324 -3.42 -4.19 -3.66
N ILE A 325 -2.75 -5.21 -3.13
CA ILE A 325 -1.36 -5.09 -2.66
C ILE A 325 -0.47 -5.99 -3.53
N LEU A 326 0.54 -5.41 -4.15
CA LEU A 326 1.53 -6.15 -4.94
C LEU A 326 2.87 -6.17 -4.20
N LEU A 327 3.26 -7.33 -3.68
CA LEU A 327 4.61 -7.54 -3.17
C LEU A 327 5.49 -8.00 -4.32
N VAL A 328 6.56 -7.26 -4.58
CA VAL A 328 7.39 -7.45 -5.77
C VAL A 328 8.84 -7.66 -5.35
N ILE A 329 9.40 -8.81 -5.71
CA ILE A 329 10.85 -8.98 -5.76
C ILE A 329 11.25 -8.76 -7.22
N PRO A 330 11.95 -7.66 -7.55
CA PRO A 330 12.24 -7.33 -8.93
C PRO A 330 13.15 -8.39 -9.57
N PRO A 331 13.13 -8.59 -10.90
CA PRO A 331 14.12 -9.43 -11.58
C PRO A 331 15.51 -8.79 -11.51
N ASP A 332 16.57 -9.55 -11.79
CA ASP A 332 17.96 -9.04 -11.76
C ASP A 332 18.19 -7.82 -12.68
N GLN A 333 17.49 -7.78 -13.81
CA GLN A 333 17.52 -6.69 -14.78
C GLN A 333 16.77 -5.42 -14.31
N GLY A 334 16.12 -5.47 -13.14
CA GLY A 334 15.21 -4.44 -12.65
C GLY A 334 13.86 -4.45 -13.37
N LYS A 335 12.88 -3.73 -12.82
CA LYS A 335 11.56 -3.55 -13.44
C LYS A 335 10.90 -2.28 -12.97
N ASP A 336 10.14 -1.65 -13.86
CA ASP A 336 9.33 -0.49 -13.55
C ASP A 336 8.02 -0.97 -12.90
N LEU A 337 7.77 -0.53 -11.66
CA LEU A 337 6.67 -1.01 -10.81
C LEU A 337 5.29 -0.64 -11.37
N ASP A 338 5.18 0.49 -12.06
CA ASP A 338 3.93 1.01 -12.62
C ASP A 338 3.33 0.06 -13.68
N ASN A 339 4.18 -0.57 -14.48
CA ASN A 339 3.79 -1.51 -15.53
C ASN A 339 3.19 -2.81 -14.96
N LEU A 340 3.46 -3.15 -13.70
CA LEU A 340 2.86 -4.31 -13.03
C LEU A 340 1.39 -4.03 -12.72
N ALA A 341 1.10 -2.88 -12.11
CA ALA A 341 -0.27 -2.49 -11.77
C ALA A 341 -1.16 -2.40 -13.02
N LEU A 342 -0.64 -1.92 -14.16
CA LEU A 342 -1.36 -1.90 -15.44
C LEU A 342 -1.81 -3.29 -15.91
N GLN A 343 -1.05 -4.34 -15.59
CA GLN A 343 -1.31 -5.70 -16.06
C GLN A 343 -2.16 -6.50 -15.06
N VAL A 344 -1.97 -6.27 -13.77
CA VAL A 344 -2.63 -7.07 -12.71
C VAL A 344 -4.00 -6.52 -12.35
N LEU A 345 -4.16 -5.20 -12.19
CA LEU A 345 -5.41 -4.62 -11.68
C LEU A 345 -6.64 -4.88 -12.56
N PRO A 346 -6.57 -4.77 -13.91
CA PRO A 346 -7.71 -5.13 -14.75
C PRO A 346 -8.15 -6.59 -14.59
N VAL A 347 -7.20 -7.49 -14.35
CA VAL A 347 -7.48 -8.91 -14.13
C VAL A 347 -8.14 -9.13 -12.76
N VAL A 348 -7.65 -8.46 -11.72
CA VAL A 348 -8.27 -8.49 -10.38
C VAL A 348 -9.72 -7.99 -10.44
N GLU A 349 -9.96 -6.86 -11.11
CA GLU A 349 -11.30 -6.29 -11.28
C GLU A 349 -12.23 -7.25 -12.04
N GLN A 350 -11.74 -7.89 -13.10
CA GLN A 350 -12.51 -8.84 -13.91
C GLN A 350 -12.88 -10.12 -13.15
N VAL A 351 -11.94 -10.70 -12.40
CA VAL A 351 -12.09 -12.01 -11.76
C VAL A 351 -12.84 -11.88 -10.42
N LEU A 352 -12.40 -10.95 -9.55
CA LEU A 352 -12.98 -10.81 -8.20
C LEU A 352 -14.26 -9.96 -8.20
N ARG A 353 -14.43 -9.09 -9.20
CA ARG A 353 -15.59 -8.19 -9.35
C ARG A 353 -15.97 -7.46 -8.05
N PRO A 354 -15.02 -6.79 -7.38
CA PRO A 354 -15.34 -5.99 -6.21
C PRO A 354 -16.30 -4.85 -6.57
N PRO A 355 -17.08 -4.32 -5.61
CA PRO A 355 -17.87 -3.11 -5.82
C PRO A 355 -17.01 -1.94 -6.34
N SER A 356 -15.77 -1.83 -5.86
CA SER A 356 -14.76 -0.90 -6.36
C SER A 356 -13.34 -1.33 -5.95
N ILE A 357 -12.35 -0.88 -6.72
CA ILE A 357 -10.94 -0.89 -6.31
C ILE A 357 -10.55 0.55 -5.96
N ASN A 358 -10.56 0.88 -4.67
CA ASN A 358 -10.33 2.27 -4.21
C ASN A 358 -8.85 2.63 -4.19
N SER A 359 -7.98 1.65 -3.92
CA SER A 359 -6.55 1.87 -3.86
C SER A 359 -5.74 0.64 -4.25
N TYR A 360 -4.47 0.86 -4.53
CA TYR A 360 -3.49 -0.20 -4.64
C TYR A 360 -2.11 0.20 -4.11
N GLU A 361 -1.34 -0.81 -3.71
CA GLU A 361 0.02 -0.69 -3.23
C GLU A 361 0.96 -1.54 -4.09
N VAL A 362 2.18 -1.04 -4.31
CA VAL A 362 3.31 -1.81 -4.82
C VAL A 362 4.46 -1.66 -3.85
N ILE A 363 4.88 -2.78 -3.27
CA ILE A 363 5.94 -2.87 -2.28
C ILE A 363 7.09 -3.66 -2.88
N GLU A 364 8.17 -2.96 -3.24
CA GLU A 364 9.40 -3.60 -3.70
C GLU A 364 10.17 -4.15 -2.50
N LEU A 365 10.38 -5.46 -2.49
CA LEU A 365 11.22 -6.15 -1.54
C LEU A 365 12.63 -6.31 -2.13
N THR A 366 13.63 -6.05 -1.30
CA THR A 366 15.03 -6.27 -1.61
C THR A 366 15.27 -7.74 -1.93
N ARG A 367 16.05 -7.99 -2.99
CA ARG A 367 16.47 -9.34 -3.40
C ARG A 367 17.44 -9.93 -2.38
N THR A 368 17.30 -11.22 -2.18
CA THR A 368 18.21 -12.08 -1.41
C THR A 368 18.82 -13.14 -2.35
N PRO A 369 19.93 -13.79 -1.98
CA PRO A 369 20.56 -14.81 -2.83
C PRO A 369 19.69 -16.02 -3.16
N VAL A 370 18.61 -16.27 -2.40
CA VAL A 370 17.67 -17.37 -2.62
C VAL A 370 16.53 -17.00 -3.57
N ASP A 371 16.36 -15.71 -3.88
CA ASP A 371 15.29 -15.24 -4.76
C ASP A 371 15.59 -15.61 -6.23
N PRO A 372 14.58 -16.02 -7.02
CA PRO A 372 14.81 -16.43 -8.39
C PRO A 372 15.27 -15.26 -9.28
N PRO A 373 16.09 -15.51 -10.32
CA PRO A 373 16.56 -14.47 -11.26
C PRO A 373 15.41 -13.68 -11.92
N ALA A 374 14.30 -14.37 -12.21
CA ALA A 374 13.10 -13.81 -12.81
C ALA A 374 12.33 -12.84 -11.88
N GLY A 375 12.69 -12.78 -10.59
CA GLY A 375 11.91 -12.11 -9.58
C GLY A 375 10.65 -12.90 -9.21
N LEU A 376 9.91 -12.35 -8.25
CA LEU A 376 8.66 -12.92 -7.74
C LEU A 376 7.64 -11.81 -7.59
N MET A 377 6.36 -12.19 -7.68
CA MET A 377 5.26 -11.30 -7.37
C MET A 377 4.22 -12.04 -6.57
N ARG A 378 3.71 -11.38 -5.53
CA ARG A 378 2.58 -11.85 -4.72
C ARG A 378 1.48 -10.80 -4.73
N LEU A 379 0.24 -11.27 -4.72
CA LEU A 379 -0.97 -10.46 -4.62
C LEU A 379 -1.57 -10.60 -3.23
N GLY A 380 -1.63 -9.52 -2.46
CA GLY A 380 -2.43 -9.39 -1.25
C GLY A 380 -3.73 -8.66 -1.55
N LEU A 381 -4.76 -8.96 -0.76
CA LEU A 381 -6.06 -8.29 -0.78
C LEU A 381 -6.25 -7.61 0.59
N GLY A 382 -6.38 -6.27 0.59
CA GLY A 382 -6.54 -5.43 1.77
C GLY A 382 -7.90 -4.73 1.80
N ASP A 383 -8.22 -4.08 2.92
CA ASP A 383 -9.53 -3.43 3.10
C ASP A 383 -9.60 -2.13 2.28
N GLY A 384 -10.57 -2.06 1.36
CA GLY A 384 -10.81 -0.85 0.56
C GLY A 384 -11.56 0.26 1.29
N HIS A 385 -12.09 0.01 2.49
CA HIS A 385 -12.66 1.05 3.35
C HIS A 385 -11.60 1.88 4.06
N ASP A 386 -10.41 1.30 4.32
CA ASP A 386 -9.23 2.04 4.74
C ASP A 386 -8.22 2.17 3.56
N PRO A 387 -8.36 3.23 2.76
CA PRO A 387 -7.52 3.41 1.59
C PRO A 387 -6.15 3.98 1.95
N ARG A 388 -5.74 4.02 3.23
CA ARG A 388 -4.37 4.42 3.60
C ARG A 388 -3.39 3.29 3.28
N SER A 389 -2.19 3.67 2.84
CA SER A 389 -1.12 2.70 2.63
C SER A 389 -0.70 2.03 3.93
N THR A 390 -0.24 0.78 3.84
CA THR A 390 0.36 0.04 4.96
C THR A 390 1.35 0.90 5.76
N TRP A 391 2.29 1.54 5.08
CA TRP A 391 3.29 2.38 5.76
C TRP A 391 2.72 3.71 6.24
N LYS A 392 1.67 4.27 5.61
CA LYS A 392 1.00 5.47 6.10
C LYS A 392 0.27 5.20 7.40
N GLN A 393 -0.42 4.06 7.53
CA GLN A 393 -1.08 3.67 8.78
C GLN A 393 -0.09 3.62 9.94
N VAL A 394 1.07 2.99 9.72
CA VAL A 394 2.19 2.95 10.68
C VAL A 394 2.73 4.34 10.99
N THR A 395 3.01 5.17 9.98
CA THR A 395 3.58 6.50 10.23
C THR A 395 2.59 7.46 10.90
N ASP A 396 1.30 7.35 10.58
CA ASP A 396 0.24 8.14 11.22
C ASP A 396 0.07 7.72 12.68
N TYR A 397 0.22 6.43 13.01
CA TYR A 397 0.23 5.96 14.40
C TYR A 397 1.42 6.54 15.19
N VAL A 398 2.62 6.47 14.61
CA VAL A 398 3.82 7.08 15.21
C VAL A 398 3.63 8.58 15.41
N GLU A 399 3.11 9.30 14.41
CA GLU A 399 2.83 10.75 14.50
C GLU A 399 1.88 11.06 15.65
N ARG A 400 0.71 10.41 15.73
CA ARG A 400 -0.26 10.62 16.83
C ARG A 400 0.37 10.41 18.20
N ARG A 401 1.26 9.41 18.33
CA ARG A 401 1.93 9.07 19.59
C ARG A 401 3.05 10.03 19.95
N MET A 402 3.74 10.58 18.95
CA MET A 402 4.76 11.61 19.15
C MET A 402 4.16 12.99 19.43
N GLU A 403 2.96 13.28 18.95
CA GLU A 403 2.26 14.55 19.23
C GLU A 403 1.57 14.61 20.59
N ARG A 404 1.19 13.46 21.17
CA ARG A 404 0.57 13.38 22.51
C ARG A 404 1.56 13.54 23.67
N ARG A 405 2.86 13.51 23.40
CA ARG A 405 3.93 13.66 24.40
C ARG A 405 4.49 15.06 24.34
#